data_AF-W1J6T0-F1
#
_entry.id   AF-W1J6T0-F1
#
_cell.length_a   1.000
_cell.length_b   1.000
_cell.length_c   1.000
_cell.angle_alpha   90.00
_cell.angle_beta   90.00
_cell.angle_gamma   90.00
#
_symmetry.space_group_name_H-M   'P 1'
#
loop_
_entity.id
_entity.type
_entity.pdbx_description
1 polymer ?
#
loop_
_entity_poly.entity_id
_entity_poly.type
_entity_poly.pdbx_seq_one_letter_code
_entity_poly.pdbx_strand_id
1 'polypeptide(L)'
;MKRNILYNTFIPHRLLSRQTFDRWALDFLLFGNAYLELRKNRLGQPLNLIHCPAKFTRRGDDFDTYWFVKYGYNSPPYPFPTGQVFHLIEPDINQELYGLPEYLAALPSALLNESATLFRRKYYFNGSHAGYILYISDASQNISDINNIRDALKNTRGQGNFRNLFLYAPGGKKDGIQTIPLSEAAAKDEFLNIKNASRDDILAAHRVPPPMMGIIPQNTGGFGDVEKAAKVFVRNELLPLQSKMQQLNDWLGEEVIRFAGLFAD
;
A
#
# COMPACT_ATOMS: atom_id res chain seq x y z
N MET A 1 -2.33 11.74 3.82
CA MET A 1 -3.02 12.79 4.60
C MET A 1 -2.43 13.01 5.98
N LYS A 2 -2.47 12.02 6.90
CA LYS A 2 -1.97 12.15 8.30
C LYS A 2 -0.58 12.81 8.38
N ARG A 3 0.39 12.31 7.61
CA ARG A 3 1.74 12.87 7.49
C ARG A 3 1.77 14.37 7.16
N ASN A 4 0.94 14.82 6.21
CA ASN A 4 0.93 16.22 5.79
C ASN A 4 0.40 17.14 6.90
N ILE A 5 -0.55 16.67 7.71
CA ILE A 5 -1.09 17.43 8.83
C ILE A 5 -0.06 17.49 9.96
N LEU A 6 0.61 16.37 10.27
CA LEU A 6 1.75 16.35 11.18
C LEU A 6 2.85 17.31 10.70
N TYR A 7 3.21 17.22 9.42
CA TYR A 7 4.18 18.10 8.78
C TYR A 7 3.80 19.56 8.95
N ASN A 8 2.53 19.93 8.76
CA ASN A 8 2.08 21.31 8.86
C ASN A 8 2.07 21.82 10.31
N THR A 9 1.60 20.98 11.24
CA THR A 9 1.46 21.35 12.65
C THR A 9 2.76 21.30 13.44
N PHE A 10 3.76 20.53 13.01
CA PHE A 10 5.05 20.46 13.69
C PHE A 10 5.70 21.85 13.80
N ILE A 11 6.29 22.17 14.96
CA ILE A 11 7.06 23.40 15.18
C ILE A 11 8.54 23.03 15.15
N PRO A 12 9.31 23.48 14.12
CA PRO A 12 10.70 23.07 13.95
C PRO A 12 11.56 23.43 15.15
N HIS A 13 12.52 22.57 15.43
CA HIS A 13 13.47 22.73 16.53
C HIS A 13 14.90 22.77 15.99
N ARG A 14 15.83 23.39 16.73
CA ARG A 14 17.25 23.44 16.36
C ARG A 14 17.83 22.04 16.12
N LEU A 15 17.37 21.05 16.88
CA LEU A 15 17.80 19.65 16.78
C LEU A 15 17.02 18.83 15.75
N LEU A 16 15.85 19.30 15.30
CA LEU A 16 14.99 18.52 14.41
C LEU A 16 14.30 19.43 13.39
N SER A 17 14.79 19.36 12.16
CA SER A 17 14.21 20.08 11.04
C SER A 17 12.84 19.50 10.66
N ARG A 18 11.97 20.34 10.06
CA ARG A 18 10.67 19.91 9.53
C ARG A 18 10.80 18.77 8.50
N GLN A 19 11.84 18.81 7.67
CA GLN A 19 12.09 17.78 6.66
C GLN A 19 12.50 16.44 7.29
N THR A 20 13.35 16.47 8.32
CA THR A 20 13.73 15.27 9.06
C THR A 20 12.50 14.66 9.74
N PHE A 21 11.68 15.50 10.38
CA PHE A 21 10.42 15.08 10.99
C PHE A 21 9.46 14.45 9.95
N ASP A 22 9.33 15.01 8.75
CA ASP A 22 8.46 14.46 7.69
C ASP A 22 8.83 13.02 7.32
N ARG A 23 10.14 12.76 7.15
CA ARG A 23 10.67 11.43 6.81
C ARG A 23 10.46 10.45 7.96
N TRP A 24 10.71 10.90 9.18
CA TRP A 24 10.52 10.09 10.38
C TRP A 24 9.04 9.73 10.61
N ALA A 25 8.13 10.69 10.45
CA ALA A 25 6.70 10.46 10.51
C ALA A 25 6.19 9.51 9.40
N LEU A 26 6.76 9.62 8.19
CA LEU A 26 6.44 8.70 7.10
C LEU A 26 6.86 7.26 7.44
N ASP A 27 8.07 7.07 7.96
CA ASP A 27 8.55 5.73 8.36
C ASP A 27 7.66 5.12 9.43
N PHE A 28 7.23 5.90 10.43
CA PHE A 28 6.33 5.41 11.47
C PHE A 28 4.99 4.95 10.86
N LEU A 29 4.40 5.78 10.00
CA LEU A 29 3.12 5.47 9.34
C LEU A 29 3.19 4.28 8.38
N LEU A 30 4.36 4.04 7.77
CA LEU A 30 4.55 2.98 6.78
C LEU A 30 4.99 1.66 7.41
N PHE A 31 5.89 1.70 8.39
CA PHE A 31 6.52 0.51 8.93
C PHE A 31 6.11 0.20 10.37
N GLY A 32 5.37 1.07 11.06
CA GLY A 32 5.16 0.97 12.52
C GLY A 32 6.44 1.16 13.32
N ASN A 33 7.52 1.63 12.66
CA ASN A 33 8.86 1.74 13.20
C ASN A 33 9.51 3.00 12.64
N ALA A 34 10.07 3.85 13.49
CA ALA A 34 10.78 5.04 13.04
C ALA A 34 11.97 5.38 13.93
N TYR A 35 13.07 5.76 13.31
CA TYR A 35 14.36 5.89 14.00
C TYR A 35 14.98 7.28 13.83
N LEU A 36 15.55 7.79 14.91
CA LEU A 36 16.38 8.99 14.93
C LEU A 36 17.71 8.71 15.62
N GLU A 37 18.82 8.96 14.94
CA GLU A 37 20.17 8.97 15.53
C GLU A 37 20.43 10.35 16.15
N LEU A 38 20.70 10.39 17.45
CA LEU A 38 21.20 11.57 18.15
C LEU A 38 22.70 11.71 17.93
N ARG A 39 23.09 12.75 17.19
CA ARG A 39 24.48 13.16 17.07
C ARG A 39 24.83 14.14 18.18
N LYS A 40 25.95 13.89 18.85
CA LYS A 40 26.49 14.75 19.90
C LYS A 40 27.72 15.49 19.42
N ASN A 41 27.96 16.68 19.96
CA ASN A 41 29.21 17.41 19.72
C ASN A 41 30.36 16.81 20.55
N ARG A 42 31.59 17.35 20.40
CA ARG A 42 32.77 16.88 21.15
C ARG A 42 32.64 17.03 22.67
N LEU A 43 31.73 17.88 23.15
CA LEU A 43 31.43 18.10 24.56
C LEU A 43 30.29 17.21 25.08
N GLY A 44 29.77 16.30 24.25
CA GLY A 44 28.68 15.38 24.61
C GLY A 44 27.28 15.98 24.54
N GLN A 45 27.11 17.23 24.07
CA GLN A 45 25.81 17.89 24.00
C GLN A 45 25.05 17.50 22.70
N PRO A 46 23.71 17.42 22.74
CA PRO A 46 22.88 17.22 21.55
C PRO A 46 23.17 18.24 20.43
N LEU A 47 23.59 17.73 19.26
CA LEU A 47 23.89 18.53 18.08
C LEU A 47 22.74 18.50 17.08
N ASN A 48 22.29 17.31 16.68
CA ASN A 48 21.25 17.12 15.67
C ASN A 48 20.64 15.71 15.75
N LEU A 49 19.37 15.59 15.37
CA LEU A 49 18.68 14.31 15.16
C LEU A 49 18.67 13.99 13.66
N ILE A 50 19.18 12.82 13.32
CA ILE A 50 19.26 12.35 11.93
C ILE A 50 18.26 11.22 11.74
N HIS A 51 17.42 11.35 10.71
CA HIS A 51 16.52 10.28 10.29
C HIS A 51 17.31 9.07 9.79
N CYS A 52 17.00 7.90 10.37
CA CYS A 52 17.51 6.62 9.92
C CYS A 52 16.36 5.85 9.24
N PRO A 53 16.47 5.54 7.94
CA PRO A 53 15.44 4.79 7.23
C PRO A 53 15.09 3.47 7.92
N ALA A 54 13.82 3.30 8.28
CA ALA A 54 13.35 2.15 9.04
C ALA A 54 13.54 0.82 8.30
N LYS A 55 13.36 0.83 6.96
CA LYS A 55 13.59 -0.35 6.10
C LYS A 55 14.98 -0.98 6.28
N PHE A 56 15.99 -0.16 6.56
CA PHE A 56 17.40 -0.57 6.62
C PHE A 56 17.97 -0.63 8.04
N THR A 57 17.22 -0.15 9.03
CA THR A 57 17.65 -0.17 10.42
C THR A 57 17.30 -1.52 11.04
N ARG A 58 18.24 -2.12 11.76
CA ARG A 58 18.06 -3.37 12.51
C ARG A 58 18.34 -3.12 13.98
N ARG A 59 17.62 -3.81 14.86
CA ARG A 59 17.72 -3.70 16.33
C ARG A 59 18.21 -5.03 16.89
N GLY A 60 19.07 -4.96 17.89
CA GLY A 60 19.56 -6.13 18.62
C GLY A 60 18.53 -6.65 19.61
N ASP A 61 18.68 -7.91 20.01
CA ASP A 61 17.88 -8.54 21.05
C ASP A 61 18.14 -7.96 22.45
N ASP A 62 19.23 -7.22 22.63
CA ASP A 62 19.52 -6.41 23.81
C ASP A 62 18.68 -5.12 23.92
N PHE A 63 17.85 -4.83 22.91
CA PHE A 63 16.96 -3.67 22.82
C PHE A 63 17.62 -2.28 22.73
N ASP A 64 18.96 -2.18 22.72
CA ASP A 64 19.73 -0.93 22.79
C ASP A 64 20.71 -0.76 21.61
N THR A 65 21.10 -1.85 20.97
CA THR A 65 21.99 -1.83 19.81
C THR A 65 21.23 -1.77 18.49
N TYR A 66 21.75 -0.97 17.56
CA TYR A 66 21.17 -0.78 16.24
C TYR A 66 22.24 -0.81 15.16
N TRP A 67 21.84 -1.29 13.97
CA TRP A 67 22.68 -1.30 12.79
C TRP A 67 21.96 -0.74 11.57
N PHE A 68 22.69 -0.01 10.74
CA PHE A 68 22.23 0.37 9.42
C PHE A 68 22.78 -0.59 8.36
N VAL A 69 21.90 -1.33 7.72
CA VAL A 69 22.25 -2.34 6.71
C VAL A 69 22.13 -1.73 5.30
N LYS A 70 23.26 -1.57 4.62
CA LYS A 70 23.32 -1.10 3.24
C LYS A 70 23.01 -2.23 2.26
N TYR A 71 22.54 -1.88 1.06
CA TYR A 71 22.38 -2.84 -0.03
C TYR A 71 23.74 -3.33 -0.53
N GLY A 72 23.86 -4.66 -0.68
CA GLY A 72 25.02 -5.32 -1.29
C GLY A 72 25.65 -6.37 -0.38
N TYR A 73 25.99 -7.52 -0.95
CA TYR A 73 26.51 -8.70 -0.23
C TYR A 73 27.79 -8.42 0.60
N ASN A 74 28.58 -7.41 0.18
CA ASN A 74 29.87 -7.08 0.79
C ASN A 74 29.87 -5.79 1.63
N SER A 75 28.70 -5.17 1.87
CA SER A 75 28.66 -3.96 2.70
C SER A 75 28.52 -4.33 4.17
N PRO A 76 29.54 -4.12 5.02
CA PRO A 76 29.39 -4.37 6.45
C PRO A 76 28.29 -3.46 7.03
N PRO A 77 27.43 -3.98 7.92
CA PRO A 77 26.47 -3.15 8.63
C PRO A 77 27.19 -2.04 9.39
N TYR A 78 26.62 -0.83 9.39
CA TYR A 78 27.13 0.27 10.19
C TYR A 78 26.52 0.18 11.60
N PRO A 79 27.32 -0.08 12.66
CA PRO A 79 26.82 -0.06 14.03
C PRO A 79 26.59 1.38 14.47
N PHE A 80 25.40 1.68 14.97
CA PHE A 80 25.17 2.95 15.66
C PHE A 80 25.80 2.92 17.05
N PRO A 81 26.23 4.08 17.59
CA PRO A 81 26.62 4.14 18.99
C PRO A 81 25.44 3.79 19.90
N THR A 82 25.67 2.87 20.85
CA THR A 82 24.69 2.41 21.84
C THR A 82 24.04 3.58 22.58
N GLY A 83 22.73 3.50 22.81
CA GLY A 83 21.96 4.56 23.48
C GLY A 83 21.81 5.87 22.69
N GLN A 84 22.23 5.95 21.41
CA GLN A 84 22.03 7.15 20.57
C GLN A 84 20.92 7.02 19.54
N VAL A 85 20.20 5.90 19.48
CA VAL A 85 19.09 5.71 18.53
C VAL A 85 17.77 5.71 19.30
N PHE A 86 16.92 6.68 19.00
CA PHE A 86 15.52 6.64 19.41
C PHE A 86 14.73 5.78 18.43
N HIS A 87 14.00 4.79 18.95
CA HIS A 87 13.12 3.93 18.18
C HIS A 87 11.68 4.13 18.63
N LEU A 88 10.87 4.79 17.79
CA LEU A 88 9.43 4.87 17.98
C LEU A 88 8.77 3.62 17.42
N ILE A 89 7.99 2.94 18.25
CA ILE A 89 7.41 1.62 17.99
C ILE A 89 5.89 1.69 18.08
N GLU A 90 5.21 1.17 17.06
CA GLU A 90 3.78 0.81 17.15
C GLU A 90 3.67 -0.57 17.81
N PRO A 91 2.94 -0.77 18.92
CA PRO A 91 2.91 -2.07 19.60
C PRO A 91 2.55 -3.26 18.68
N ASP A 92 3.28 -4.36 18.84
CA ASP A 92 2.99 -5.67 18.22
C ASP A 92 2.60 -6.67 19.32
N ILE A 93 1.64 -7.54 19.03
CA ILE A 93 1.19 -8.60 19.94
C ILE A 93 2.14 -9.81 19.95
N ASN A 94 2.99 -9.95 18.93
CA ASN A 94 3.83 -11.14 18.74
C ASN A 94 5.28 -10.96 19.22
N GLN A 95 5.75 -9.72 19.35
CA GLN A 95 7.14 -9.40 19.68
C GLN A 95 7.28 -7.99 20.26
N GLU A 96 8.43 -7.74 20.90
CA GLU A 96 8.78 -6.43 21.49
C GLU A 96 9.88 -5.68 20.70
N LEU A 97 10.48 -6.35 19.69
CA LEU A 97 11.65 -5.82 18.99
C LEU A 97 11.26 -4.77 17.94
N TYR A 98 10.20 -5.03 17.18
CA TYR A 98 9.66 -4.17 16.12
C TYR A 98 8.17 -3.94 16.28
N GLY A 99 7.73 -2.81 15.73
CA GLY A 99 6.32 -2.49 15.63
C GLY A 99 5.62 -3.03 14.38
N LEU A 100 4.30 -3.06 14.45
CA LEU A 100 3.43 -3.60 13.42
C LEU A 100 2.50 -2.50 12.87
N PRO A 101 2.58 -2.14 11.57
CA PRO A 101 1.71 -1.12 11.01
C PRO A 101 0.26 -1.63 10.88
N GLU A 102 -0.69 -0.77 11.28
CA GLU A 102 -2.11 -1.11 11.41
C GLU A 102 -2.78 -1.51 10.09
N TYR A 103 -2.29 -0.99 8.95
CA TYR A 103 -2.89 -1.26 7.64
C TYR A 103 -2.63 -2.69 7.15
N LEU A 104 -1.78 -3.48 7.82
CA LEU A 104 -1.46 -4.85 7.40
C LEU A 104 -2.68 -5.74 7.27
N ALA A 105 -3.69 -5.55 8.12
CA ALA A 105 -4.95 -6.29 8.06
C ALA A 105 -5.71 -6.07 6.73
N ALA A 106 -5.51 -4.94 6.05
CA ALA A 106 -6.13 -4.63 4.76
C ALA A 106 -5.27 -4.97 3.54
N LEU A 107 -4.09 -5.58 3.72
CA LEU A 107 -3.26 -6.02 2.58
C LEU A 107 -3.99 -6.96 1.62
N PRO A 108 -4.76 -7.98 2.08
CA PRO A 108 -5.51 -8.83 1.17
C PRO A 108 -6.50 -8.02 0.31
N SER A 109 -7.19 -7.05 0.90
CA SER A 109 -8.11 -6.16 0.19
C SER A 109 -7.39 -5.25 -0.80
N ALA A 110 -6.22 -4.70 -0.44
CA ALA A 110 -5.39 -3.90 -1.34
C ALA A 110 -4.91 -4.71 -2.56
N LEU A 111 -4.41 -5.93 -2.34
CA LEU A 111 -3.94 -6.83 -3.40
C LEU A 111 -5.09 -7.30 -4.30
N LEU A 112 -6.26 -7.56 -3.72
CA LEU A 112 -7.46 -7.89 -4.49
C LEU A 112 -7.92 -6.70 -5.36
N ASN A 113 -7.88 -5.49 -4.81
CA ASN A 113 -8.21 -4.26 -5.53
C ASN A 113 -7.26 -4.00 -6.71
N GLU A 114 -5.96 -4.22 -6.49
CA GLU A 114 -4.92 -4.15 -7.53
C GLU A 114 -5.19 -5.19 -8.62
N SER A 115 -5.42 -6.45 -8.22
CA SER A 115 -5.68 -7.56 -9.14
C SER A 115 -6.90 -7.30 -10.02
N ALA A 116 -8.01 -6.81 -9.44
CA ALA A 116 -9.21 -6.44 -10.18
C ALA A 116 -8.94 -5.30 -11.19
N THR A 117 -8.09 -4.34 -10.82
CA THR A 117 -7.69 -3.23 -11.70
C THR A 117 -6.83 -3.72 -12.86
N LEU A 118 -5.83 -4.54 -12.58
CA LEU A 118 -4.96 -5.14 -13.60
C LEU A 118 -5.74 -6.06 -14.54
N PHE A 119 -6.70 -6.82 -14.01
CA PHE A 119 -7.60 -7.64 -14.83
C PHE A 119 -8.40 -6.78 -15.80
N ARG A 120 -9.11 -5.74 -15.32
CA ARG A 120 -9.89 -4.84 -16.18
C ARG A 120 -9.01 -4.19 -17.25
N ARG A 121 -7.82 -3.72 -16.90
CA ARG A 121 -6.87 -3.14 -17.87
C ARG A 121 -6.48 -4.13 -18.96
N LYS A 122 -6.16 -5.38 -18.60
CA LYS A 122 -5.86 -6.46 -19.56
C LYS A 122 -7.09 -6.83 -20.41
N TYR A 123 -8.28 -6.85 -19.82
CA TYR A 123 -9.54 -7.14 -20.51
C TYR A 123 -9.83 -6.09 -21.59
N TYR A 124 -9.66 -4.80 -21.30
CA TYR A 124 -9.80 -3.73 -22.30
C TYR A 124 -8.76 -3.82 -23.41
N PHE A 125 -7.49 -4.13 -23.10
CA PHE A 125 -6.46 -4.33 -24.13
C PHE A 125 -6.74 -5.53 -25.05
N ASN A 126 -7.53 -6.51 -24.59
CA ASN A 126 -7.94 -7.67 -25.39
C ASN A 126 -9.33 -7.49 -26.02
N GLY A 127 -9.70 -6.28 -26.44
CA GLY A 127 -10.94 -6.05 -27.18
C GLY A 127 -12.22 -6.27 -26.35
N SER A 128 -12.13 -6.14 -25.03
CA SER A 128 -13.24 -6.42 -24.10
C SER A 128 -13.74 -7.86 -24.19
N HIS A 129 -12.83 -8.83 -24.27
CA HIS A 129 -13.16 -10.23 -24.10
C HIS A 129 -12.17 -10.97 -23.19
N ALA A 130 -12.64 -11.98 -22.45
CA ALA A 130 -11.81 -12.81 -21.58
C ALA A 130 -11.15 -13.99 -22.35
N GLY A 131 -11.39 -14.05 -23.66
CA GLY A 131 -10.98 -15.15 -24.52
C GLY A 131 -12.16 -16.04 -24.90
N TYR A 132 -11.95 -16.89 -25.90
CA TYR A 132 -12.98 -17.80 -26.41
C TYR A 132 -12.38 -19.16 -26.73
N ILE A 133 -13.25 -20.17 -26.80
CA ILE A 133 -12.95 -21.47 -27.37
C ILE A 133 -13.42 -21.45 -28.82
N LEU A 134 -12.50 -21.54 -29.78
CA LEU A 134 -12.87 -21.82 -31.17
C LEU A 134 -13.11 -23.33 -31.30
N TYR A 135 -14.37 -23.69 -31.50
CA TYR A 135 -14.84 -25.05 -31.70
C TYR A 135 -15.07 -25.29 -33.19
N ILE A 136 -14.42 -26.31 -33.76
CA ILE A 136 -14.62 -26.73 -35.15
C ILE A 136 -15.11 -28.18 -35.13
N SER A 137 -16.30 -28.42 -35.68
CA SER A 137 -16.93 -29.75 -35.77
C SER A 137 -17.15 -30.24 -37.20
N ASP A 138 -16.97 -29.36 -38.19
CA ASP A 138 -17.13 -29.68 -39.60
C ASP A 138 -16.05 -30.66 -40.06
N ALA A 139 -16.47 -31.85 -40.47
CA ALA A 139 -15.59 -32.91 -40.96
C ALA A 139 -15.16 -32.70 -42.43
N SER A 140 -15.73 -31.72 -43.13
CA SER A 140 -15.42 -31.43 -44.54
C SER A 140 -14.21 -30.52 -44.75
N GLN A 141 -13.59 -30.03 -43.67
CA GLN A 141 -12.45 -29.11 -43.78
C GLN A 141 -11.11 -29.83 -43.95
N ASN A 142 -10.23 -29.21 -44.75
CA ASN A 142 -8.88 -29.71 -44.97
C ASN A 142 -8.04 -29.58 -43.68
N ILE A 143 -7.29 -30.63 -43.35
CA ILE A 143 -6.40 -30.68 -42.19
C ILE A 143 -5.35 -29.55 -42.24
N SER A 144 -4.90 -29.14 -43.42
CA SER A 144 -3.99 -28.00 -43.58
C SER A 144 -4.59 -26.69 -43.06
N ASP A 145 -5.87 -26.45 -43.35
CA ASP A 145 -6.54 -25.20 -43.01
C ASP A 145 -6.85 -25.14 -41.51
N ILE A 146 -7.20 -26.29 -40.92
CA ILE A 146 -7.35 -26.44 -39.46
C ILE A 146 -6.04 -26.12 -38.74
N ASN A 147 -4.90 -26.58 -39.27
CA ASN A 147 -3.60 -26.28 -38.68
C ASN A 147 -3.22 -24.81 -38.84
N ASN A 148 -3.51 -24.19 -40.00
CA ASN A 148 -3.29 -22.76 -40.21
C ASN A 148 -4.13 -21.90 -39.25
N ILE A 149 -5.39 -22.26 -39.01
CA ILE A 149 -6.26 -21.59 -38.04
C ILE A 149 -5.73 -21.75 -36.62
N ARG A 150 -5.28 -22.95 -36.26
CA ARG A 150 -4.66 -23.23 -34.95
C ARG A 150 -3.40 -22.38 -34.74
N ASP A 151 -2.54 -22.27 -35.74
CA ASP A 151 -1.31 -21.49 -35.66
C ASP A 151 -1.58 -19.99 -35.62
N ALA A 152 -2.55 -19.50 -36.40
CA ALA A 152 -3.02 -18.11 -36.33
C ALA A 152 -3.54 -17.76 -34.93
N LEU A 153 -4.31 -18.65 -34.29
CA LEU A 153 -4.80 -18.50 -32.90
C LEU A 153 -3.67 -18.54 -31.87
N LYS A 154 -2.68 -19.42 -32.05
CA LYS A 154 -1.51 -19.52 -31.17
C LYS A 154 -0.65 -18.25 -31.22
N ASN A 155 -0.62 -17.60 -32.38
CA ASN A 155 0.13 -16.37 -32.64
C ASN A 155 -0.65 -15.10 -32.23
N THR A 156 -1.97 -15.17 -32.08
CA THR A 156 -2.79 -14.12 -31.45
C THR A 156 -2.65 -14.21 -29.91
N ARG A 157 -1.48 -13.83 -29.40
CA ARG A 157 -1.32 -13.61 -27.97
C ARG A 157 -1.92 -12.25 -27.62
N GLY A 158 -3.13 -12.25 -27.04
CA GLY A 158 -3.64 -11.08 -26.33
C GLY A 158 -2.63 -10.63 -25.26
N GLN A 159 -2.59 -9.33 -24.97
CA GLN A 159 -1.65 -8.77 -24.01
C GLN A 159 -2.08 -9.19 -22.58
N GLY A 160 -1.48 -10.24 -22.01
CA GLY A 160 -1.72 -10.69 -20.63
C GLY A 160 -2.04 -12.18 -20.44
N ASN A 161 -2.87 -12.49 -19.43
CA ASN A 161 -3.17 -13.86 -18.97
C ASN A 161 -4.38 -14.52 -19.67
N PHE A 162 -5.00 -13.84 -20.63
CA PHE A 162 -6.14 -14.38 -21.37
C PHE A 162 -5.64 -15.23 -22.55
N ARG A 163 -6.17 -16.44 -22.70
CA ARG A 163 -5.78 -17.37 -23.76
C ARG A 163 -7.01 -17.84 -24.50
N ASN A 164 -6.95 -17.78 -25.82
CA ASN A 164 -7.93 -18.44 -26.68
C ASN A 164 -7.62 -19.94 -26.70
N LEU A 165 -8.66 -20.77 -26.68
CA LEU A 165 -8.55 -22.21 -26.78
C LEU A 165 -9.05 -22.67 -28.14
N PHE A 166 -8.47 -23.75 -28.65
CA PHE A 166 -8.86 -24.36 -29.91
C PHE A 166 -9.30 -25.80 -29.66
N LEU A 167 -10.51 -26.14 -30.07
CA LEU A 167 -11.08 -27.49 -29.94
C LEU A 167 -11.57 -27.97 -31.31
N TYR A 168 -10.99 -29.06 -31.79
CA TYR A 168 -11.42 -29.72 -33.03
C TYR A 168 -12.09 -31.06 -32.68
N ALA A 169 -13.36 -31.22 -33.05
CA ALA A 169 -14.18 -32.40 -32.77
C ALA A 169 -15.05 -32.78 -33.99
N PRO A 170 -14.47 -33.44 -35.00
CA PRO A 170 -15.14 -33.75 -36.26
C PRO A 170 -16.39 -34.63 -36.03
N GLY A 171 -17.50 -34.28 -36.67
CA GLY A 171 -18.79 -35.00 -36.52
C GLY A 171 -19.59 -34.59 -35.27
N GLY A 172 -19.23 -33.48 -34.62
CA GLY A 172 -19.98 -32.87 -33.51
C GLY A 172 -21.29 -32.19 -33.91
N LYS A 173 -21.98 -31.54 -32.96
CA LYS A 173 -23.32 -30.91 -33.15
C LYS A 173 -23.31 -29.67 -34.08
N LYS A 174 -24.54 -29.23 -34.39
CA LYS A 174 -25.12 -28.60 -35.59
C LYS A 174 -24.45 -27.40 -36.30
N ASP A 175 -23.42 -26.74 -35.76
CA ASP A 175 -22.74 -25.63 -36.48
C ASP A 175 -21.25 -25.94 -36.63
N GLY A 176 -20.77 -25.96 -37.88
CA GLY A 176 -19.44 -26.45 -38.25
C GLY A 176 -18.25 -25.70 -37.65
N ILE A 177 -18.41 -24.39 -37.36
CA ILE A 177 -17.45 -23.55 -36.63
C ILE A 177 -18.22 -22.69 -35.64
N GLN A 178 -17.77 -22.63 -34.39
CA GLN A 178 -18.37 -21.82 -33.32
C GLN A 178 -17.29 -21.15 -32.47
N THR A 179 -17.54 -19.91 -32.04
CA THR A 179 -16.81 -19.27 -30.96
C THR A 179 -17.63 -19.38 -29.68
N ILE A 180 -17.15 -20.17 -28.73
CA ILE A 180 -17.78 -20.31 -27.40
C ILE A 180 -17.08 -19.32 -26.46
N PRO A 181 -17.73 -18.25 -26.01
CA PRO A 181 -17.11 -17.30 -25.09
C PRO A 181 -16.83 -18.01 -23.75
N LEU A 182 -15.62 -17.82 -23.21
CA LEU A 182 -15.32 -18.23 -21.84
C LEU A 182 -16.08 -17.26 -20.93
N SER A 183 -17.20 -17.73 -20.35
CA SER A 183 -18.23 -16.94 -19.63
C SER A 183 -17.75 -15.59 -19.08
N GLU A 184 -18.14 -14.51 -19.77
CA GLU A 184 -17.82 -13.13 -19.40
C GLU A 184 -18.88 -12.49 -18.48
N ALA A 185 -20.10 -13.05 -18.48
CA ALA A 185 -21.27 -12.43 -17.88
C ALA A 185 -21.22 -12.41 -16.34
N ALA A 186 -20.70 -13.46 -15.71
CA ALA A 186 -20.61 -13.53 -14.24
C ALA A 186 -19.51 -12.61 -13.67
N ALA A 187 -18.41 -12.41 -14.41
CA ALA A 187 -17.28 -11.62 -13.94
C ALA A 187 -17.56 -10.11 -13.99
N LYS A 188 -18.28 -9.61 -15.02
CA LYS A 188 -18.55 -8.17 -15.20
C LYS A 188 -19.22 -7.52 -13.99
N ASP A 189 -20.23 -8.19 -13.42
CA ASP A 189 -21.03 -7.66 -12.32
C ASP A 189 -20.28 -7.70 -10.98
N GLU A 190 -19.39 -8.68 -10.78
CA GLU A 190 -18.64 -8.80 -9.52
C GLU A 190 -17.49 -7.80 -9.38
N PHE A 191 -16.89 -7.31 -10.46
CA PHE A 191 -15.72 -6.41 -10.35
C PHE A 191 -16.04 -5.11 -9.62
N LEU A 192 -17.24 -4.55 -9.82
CA LEU A 192 -17.63 -3.33 -9.13
C LEU A 192 -17.78 -3.60 -7.63
N ASN A 193 -18.37 -4.74 -7.27
CA ASN A 193 -18.53 -5.16 -5.88
C ASN A 193 -17.18 -5.40 -5.21
N ILE A 194 -16.26 -6.10 -5.88
CA ILE A 194 -14.88 -6.32 -5.40
C ILE A 194 -14.18 -4.98 -5.17
N LYS A 195 -14.27 -4.05 -6.13
CA LYS A 195 -13.63 -2.71 -6.03
C LYS A 195 -14.23 -1.88 -4.90
N ASN A 196 -15.54 -1.94 -4.68
CA ASN A 196 -16.22 -1.20 -3.62
C ASN A 196 -15.88 -1.78 -2.24
N ALA A 197 -16.02 -3.10 -2.05
CA ALA A 197 -15.71 -3.76 -0.78
C ALA A 197 -14.24 -3.54 -0.39
N SER A 198 -13.32 -3.83 -1.32
CA SER A 198 -11.89 -3.64 -1.05
C SER A 198 -11.50 -2.18 -0.83
N ARG A 199 -12.15 -1.21 -1.50
CA ARG A 199 -11.96 0.22 -1.20
C ARG A 199 -12.36 0.48 0.25
N ASP A 200 -13.54 0.06 0.65
CA ASP A 200 -14.08 0.36 1.98
C ASP A 200 -13.21 -0.26 3.10
N ASP A 201 -12.67 -1.47 2.89
CA ASP A 201 -11.70 -2.08 3.80
C ASP A 201 -10.41 -1.25 3.94
N ILE A 202 -9.86 -0.77 2.81
CA ILE A 202 -8.65 0.07 2.80
C ILE A 202 -8.90 1.39 3.51
N LEU A 203 -10.08 2.00 3.29
CA LEU A 203 -10.46 3.25 3.96
C LEU A 203 -10.61 3.04 5.47
N ALA A 204 -11.25 1.94 5.87
CA ALA A 204 -11.42 1.57 7.27
C ALA A 204 -10.07 1.35 7.95
N ALA A 205 -9.11 0.67 7.29
CA ALA A 205 -7.78 0.45 7.84
C ALA A 205 -6.98 1.76 8.02
N HIS A 206 -7.10 2.71 7.08
CA HIS A 206 -6.44 4.00 7.21
C HIS A 206 -7.14 4.98 8.16
N ARG A 207 -8.42 4.75 8.47
CA ARG A 207 -9.24 5.56 9.38
C ARG A 207 -9.26 7.04 9.02
N VAL A 208 -9.27 7.35 7.73
CA VAL A 208 -9.38 8.72 7.20
C VAL A 208 -10.80 8.94 6.68
N PRO A 209 -11.50 10.02 7.06
CA PRO A 209 -12.83 10.31 6.54
C PRO A 209 -12.86 10.43 5.00
N PRO A 210 -13.82 9.78 4.30
CA PRO A 210 -13.94 9.84 2.84
C PRO A 210 -13.95 11.25 2.21
N PRO A 211 -14.66 12.26 2.78
CA PRO A 211 -14.65 13.61 2.22
C PRO A 211 -13.25 14.22 2.13
N MET A 212 -12.39 13.91 3.09
CA MET A 212 -11.03 14.42 3.16
C MET A 212 -10.08 13.78 2.14
N MET A 213 -10.47 12.62 1.60
CA MET A 213 -9.74 11.92 0.54
C MET A 213 -10.22 12.31 -0.86
N GLY A 214 -11.15 13.27 -0.97
CA GLY A 214 -11.75 13.67 -2.25
C GLY A 214 -12.72 12.63 -2.81
N ILE A 215 -13.25 11.74 -1.98
CA ILE A 215 -14.26 10.77 -2.41
C ILE A 215 -15.59 11.48 -2.56
N ILE A 216 -16.27 11.24 -3.68
CA ILE A 216 -17.61 11.77 -3.96
C ILE A 216 -18.64 10.76 -3.45
N PRO A 217 -19.66 11.19 -2.67
CA PRO A 217 -20.69 10.29 -2.17
C PRO A 217 -21.52 9.72 -3.33
N GLN A 218 -21.90 8.44 -3.23
CA GLN A 218 -22.74 7.77 -4.24
C GLN A 218 -24.23 7.81 -3.89
N ASN A 219 -24.57 8.23 -2.68
CA ASN A 219 -25.93 8.33 -2.15
C ASN A 219 -26.39 9.79 -2.04
N THR A 220 -27.71 10.01 -2.18
CA THR A 220 -28.34 11.35 -2.17
C THR A 220 -28.15 12.12 -0.85
N GLY A 221 -27.84 11.42 0.25
CA GLY A 221 -27.63 12.00 1.58
C GLY A 221 -26.22 12.56 1.85
N GLY A 222 -25.24 12.33 0.96
CA GLY A 222 -23.87 12.81 1.15
C GLY A 222 -23.15 12.21 2.37
N PHE A 223 -22.05 12.85 2.79
CA PHE A 223 -21.24 12.45 3.96
C PHE A 223 -21.58 13.22 5.25
N GLY A 224 -22.57 14.12 5.21
CA GLY A 224 -22.90 14.99 6.33
C GLY A 224 -21.88 16.12 6.55
N ASP A 225 -21.74 16.55 7.80
CA ASP A 225 -20.92 17.69 8.22
C ASP A 225 -19.42 17.34 8.23
N VAL A 226 -18.68 17.89 7.27
CA VAL A 226 -17.24 17.66 7.08
C VAL A 226 -16.41 18.20 8.25
N GLU A 227 -16.83 19.30 8.88
CA GLU A 227 -16.10 19.90 10.00
C GLU A 227 -16.17 19.00 11.24
N LYS A 228 -17.34 18.42 11.53
CA LYS A 228 -17.49 17.44 12.62
C LYS A 228 -16.65 16.19 12.36
N ALA A 229 -16.68 15.66 11.13
CA ALA A 229 -15.84 14.52 10.76
C ALA A 229 -14.35 14.84 10.93
N ALA A 230 -13.92 16.06 10.58
CA ALA A 230 -12.55 16.53 10.80
C ALA A 230 -12.16 16.56 12.27
N LYS A 231 -13.04 17.09 13.13
CA LYS A 231 -12.82 17.17 14.59
C LYS A 231 -12.67 15.77 15.21
N VAL A 232 -13.53 14.82 14.83
CA VAL A 232 -13.44 13.43 15.30
C VAL A 232 -12.15 12.76 14.81
N PHE A 233 -11.80 12.93 13.53
CA PHE A 233 -10.56 12.40 12.97
C PHE A 233 -9.33 12.96 13.68
N VAL A 234 -9.27 14.29 13.90
CA VAL A 234 -8.18 14.92 14.63
C VAL A 234 -8.05 14.33 16.04
N ARG A 235 -9.17 14.24 16.77
CA ARG A 235 -9.19 13.74 18.15
C ARG A 235 -8.74 12.29 18.27
N ASN A 236 -9.19 11.42 17.37
CA ASN A 236 -9.01 9.98 17.49
C ASN A 236 -7.77 9.45 16.76
N GLU A 237 -7.27 10.16 15.74
CA GLU A 237 -6.16 9.69 14.92
C GLU A 237 -4.93 10.58 15.04
N LEU A 238 -5.08 11.91 14.98
CA LEU A 238 -3.92 12.82 14.95
C LEU A 238 -3.36 13.16 16.32
N LEU A 239 -4.21 13.48 17.31
CA LEU A 239 -3.71 13.77 18.65
C LEU A 239 -2.97 12.57 19.28
N PRO A 240 -3.46 11.32 19.18
CA PRO A 240 -2.70 10.16 19.67
C PRO A 240 -1.39 9.96 18.90
N LEU A 241 -1.38 10.22 17.60
CA LEU A 241 -0.17 10.12 16.78
C LEU A 241 0.86 11.19 17.14
N GLN A 242 0.43 12.42 17.38
CA GLN A 242 1.28 13.50 17.91
C GLN A 242 1.84 13.12 19.29
N SER A 243 1.01 12.57 20.18
CA SER A 243 1.42 12.12 21.51
C SER A 243 2.44 10.98 21.44
N LYS A 244 2.26 9.99 20.56
CA LYS A 244 3.26 8.94 20.31
C LYS A 244 4.60 9.54 19.87
N MET A 245 4.58 10.49 18.94
CA MET A 245 5.81 11.14 18.45
C MET A 245 6.49 12.01 19.54
N GLN A 246 5.73 12.54 20.50
CA GLN A 246 6.27 13.30 21.62
C GLN A 246 7.09 12.46 22.61
N GLN A 247 7.02 11.12 22.58
CA GLN A 247 7.90 10.25 23.38
C GLN A 247 9.39 10.50 23.12
N LEU A 248 9.75 11.10 21.98
CA LEU A 248 11.11 11.55 21.71
C LEU A 248 11.61 12.56 22.76
N ASN A 249 10.71 13.41 23.28
CA ASN A 249 11.06 14.42 24.27
C ASN A 249 11.46 13.76 25.59
N ASP A 250 10.75 12.71 26.00
CA ASP A 250 11.05 11.96 27.22
C ASP A 250 12.41 11.26 27.11
N TRP A 251 12.70 10.67 25.93
CA TRP A 251 13.99 10.04 25.68
C TRP A 251 15.16 11.03 25.66
N LEU A 252 14.95 12.25 25.14
CA LEU A 252 15.99 13.30 25.14
C LEU A 252 16.12 14.06 26.46
N GLY A 253 15.05 14.11 27.25
CA GLY A 253 14.92 15.04 28.37
C GLY A 253 14.81 16.51 27.95
N GLU A 254 14.43 16.78 26.69
CA GLU A 254 14.29 18.12 26.11
C GLU A 254 13.05 18.18 25.21
N GLU A 255 12.29 19.28 25.28
CA GLU A 255 11.09 19.47 24.46
C GLU A 255 11.45 19.82 22.99
N VAL A 256 11.66 18.79 22.16
CA VAL A 256 12.01 18.93 20.73
C VAL A 256 10.78 18.85 19.83
N ILE A 257 9.84 17.95 20.12
CA ILE A 257 8.59 17.76 19.38
C ILE A 257 7.51 18.63 19.98
N ARG A 258 7.05 19.62 19.20
CA ARG A 258 5.91 20.46 19.52
C ARG A 258 5.01 20.59 18.31
N PHE A 259 3.71 20.76 18.56
CA PHE A 259 2.71 20.95 17.52
C PHE A 259 1.91 22.22 17.77
N ALA A 260 1.63 22.97 16.71
CA ALA A 260 0.66 24.05 16.72
C ALA A 260 -0.76 23.50 16.81
N GLY A 261 -1.69 24.33 17.27
CA GLY A 261 -3.12 23.99 17.33
C GLY A 261 -3.66 23.56 15.97
N LEU A 262 -4.50 22.51 15.97
CA LEU A 262 -5.10 21.93 14.76
C LEU A 262 -6.34 22.68 14.27
N PHE A 263 -6.95 23.47 15.15
CA PHE A 263 -8.06 24.37 14.84
C PHE A 263 -7.68 25.77 15.34
N ALA A 264 -8.01 26.79 14.55
CA ALA A 264 -8.09 28.14 15.09
C ALA A 264 -9.39 28.22 15.88
N ASP A 265 -9.32 28.62 17.15
CA ASP A 265 -10.51 29.07 17.89
C ASP A 265 -11.08 30.35 17.24
#